data_AF-A0AAV3ZDK5-F1
#
_entry.id   AF-A0AAV3ZDK5-F1
#
_cell.length_a   1.000
_cell.length_b   1.000
_cell.length_c   1.000
_cell.angle_alpha   90.00
_cell.angle_beta   90.00
_cell.angle_gamma   90.00
#
_symmetry.space_group_name_H-M   'P 1'
#
loop_
_entity.id
_entity.type
_entity.pdbx_description
1 polymer ?
#
loop_
_entity_poly.entity_id
_entity_poly.type
_entity_poly.pdbx_seq_one_letter_code
_entity_poly.pdbx_strand_id
1 'polypeptide(L)'
;MRSVPYIIVILSVLSTYPPADAVSKRKRATNGCVKDGVLYPFKFVLKPEPCQTCTCELIGRFVCMYAWCLPSRCVDADKSKCCPTCPNGENCRRSDGVAVSVDSYTFSKAGFCSCTDDLAGKEASCYCPSWPISALIGC
;
A
#
# COMPACT_ATOMS: atom_id res chain seq x y z
N MET A 1 -83.55 -27.99 25.87
CA MET A 1 -82.28 -28.55 26.37
C MET A 1 -81.64 -29.32 25.22
N ARG A 2 -80.69 -28.71 24.50
CA ARG A 2 -80.03 -29.30 23.32
C ARG A 2 -78.55 -29.48 23.63
N SER A 3 -78.12 -30.72 23.69
CA SER A 3 -76.73 -31.15 23.83
C SER A 3 -76.02 -30.96 22.48
N VAL A 4 -74.92 -30.20 22.46
CA VAL A 4 -74.10 -29.96 21.26
C VAL A 4 -72.93 -30.96 21.29
N PRO A 5 -72.74 -31.81 20.27
CA PRO A 5 -71.53 -32.59 20.14
C PRO A 5 -70.42 -31.73 19.52
N TYR A 6 -69.27 -31.68 20.20
CA TYR A 6 -68.04 -31.04 19.72
C TYR A 6 -67.53 -31.76 18.46
N ILE A 7 -67.51 -31.05 17.32
CA ILE A 7 -66.80 -31.48 16.12
C ILE A 7 -65.38 -30.90 16.22
N ILE A 8 -64.41 -31.74 16.56
CA ILE A 8 -62.99 -31.39 16.51
C ILE A 8 -62.58 -31.39 15.03
N VAL A 9 -62.52 -30.20 14.43
CA VAL A 9 -61.94 -30.02 13.10
C VAL A 9 -60.43 -29.96 13.26
N ILE A 10 -59.74 -31.08 13.03
CA ILE A 10 -58.28 -31.11 12.97
C ILE A 10 -57.85 -30.45 11.66
N LEU A 11 -57.54 -29.15 11.71
CA LEU A 11 -56.90 -28.43 10.62
C LEU A 11 -55.45 -28.93 10.48
N SER A 12 -55.23 -29.86 9.56
CA SER A 12 -53.90 -30.21 9.08
C SER A 12 -53.33 -29.02 8.30
N VAL A 13 -52.53 -28.20 8.99
CA VAL A 13 -51.69 -27.20 8.34
C VAL A 13 -50.69 -27.95 7.48
N LEU A 14 -50.94 -28.01 6.17
CA LEU A 14 -49.93 -28.35 5.18
C LEU A 14 -48.89 -27.23 5.21
N SER A 15 -47.93 -27.38 6.12
CA SER A 15 -46.72 -26.58 6.13
C SER A 15 -45.99 -26.87 4.82
N THR A 16 -46.16 -25.98 3.86
CA THR A 16 -45.35 -25.93 2.63
C THR A 16 -43.95 -25.50 3.02
N TYR A 17 -43.20 -26.41 3.63
CA TYR A 17 -41.76 -26.27 3.72
C TYR A 17 -41.24 -26.26 2.28
N PRO A 18 -40.56 -25.20 1.82
CA PRO A 18 -39.89 -25.26 0.53
C PRO A 18 -38.94 -26.46 0.56
N PRO A 19 -38.86 -27.25 -0.53
CA PRO A 19 -37.92 -28.36 -0.59
C PRO A 19 -36.51 -27.85 -0.29
N ALA A 20 -35.74 -28.66 0.43
CA ALA A 20 -34.37 -28.37 0.87
C ALA A 20 -33.34 -28.29 -0.28
N ASP A 21 -33.76 -27.80 -1.45
CA ASP A 21 -32.99 -27.78 -2.69
C ASP A 21 -32.47 -26.39 -3.07
N ALA A 22 -32.58 -25.40 -2.17
CA ALA A 22 -31.75 -24.20 -2.25
C ALA A 22 -30.39 -24.42 -1.56
N VAL A 23 -29.82 -25.63 -1.64
CA VAL A 23 -28.37 -25.78 -1.56
C VAL A 23 -27.84 -25.08 -2.81
N SER A 24 -27.52 -23.80 -2.65
CA SER A 24 -26.66 -23.03 -3.54
C SER A 24 -25.59 -23.98 -4.05
N LYS A 25 -25.71 -24.39 -5.32
CA LYS A 25 -24.62 -25.04 -6.05
C LYS A 25 -23.48 -24.02 -6.08
N ARG A 26 -22.69 -23.93 -5.00
CA ARG A 26 -21.35 -23.37 -5.10
C ARG A 26 -20.66 -24.32 -6.05
N LYS A 27 -20.56 -23.90 -7.32
CA LYS A 27 -19.71 -24.53 -8.32
C LYS A 27 -18.43 -24.92 -7.60
N ARG A 28 -18.22 -26.22 -7.50
CA ARG A 28 -16.97 -26.82 -7.05
C ARG A 28 -15.87 -26.18 -7.90
N ALA A 29 -14.95 -25.50 -7.20
CA ALA A 29 -13.72 -24.88 -7.68
C ALA A 29 -13.63 -24.73 -9.21
N THR A 30 -14.07 -23.59 -9.76
CA THR A 30 -13.35 -23.08 -10.94
C THR A 30 -11.89 -23.01 -10.53
N ASN A 31 -10.99 -23.63 -11.29
CA ASN A 31 -9.53 -23.63 -11.05
C ASN A 31 -8.95 -22.22 -11.28
N GLY A 32 -9.50 -21.20 -10.61
CA GLY A 32 -9.32 -19.82 -10.96
C GLY A 32 -10.26 -18.84 -10.25
N CYS A 33 -9.98 -17.56 -10.45
CA CYS A 33 -10.65 -16.43 -9.81
C CYS A 33 -11.34 -15.58 -10.88
N VAL A 34 -12.56 -15.13 -10.61
CA VAL A 34 -13.27 -14.22 -11.51
C VAL A 34 -13.09 -12.79 -11.03
N LYS A 35 -12.60 -11.90 -11.91
CA LYS A 35 -12.52 -10.46 -11.67
C LYS A 35 -12.97 -9.73 -12.92
N ASP A 36 -13.89 -8.77 -12.76
CA ASP A 36 -14.47 -7.97 -13.85
C ASP A 36 -15.00 -8.81 -15.02
N GLY A 37 -15.61 -9.96 -14.68
CA GLY A 37 -16.13 -10.93 -15.66
C GLY A 37 -15.08 -11.84 -16.32
N VAL A 38 -13.78 -11.63 -16.06
CA VAL A 38 -12.67 -12.43 -16.61
C VAL A 38 -12.26 -13.52 -15.63
N LEU A 39 -12.07 -14.74 -16.13
CA LEU A 39 -11.58 -15.88 -15.36
C LEU A 39 -10.04 -15.96 -15.44
N TYR A 40 -9.39 -15.82 -14.30
CA TYR A 40 -7.94 -15.95 -14.14
C TYR A 40 -7.58 -17.33 -13.57
N PRO A 41 -6.52 -18.00 -14.05
CA PRO A 41 -6.15 -19.32 -13.54
C PRO A 41 -5.64 -19.26 -12.09
N PHE A 42 -5.66 -20.41 -11.41
CA PHE A 42 -5.01 -20.56 -10.11
C PHE A 42 -3.53 -20.15 -10.18
N LYS A 43 -3.05 -19.48 -9.12
CA LYS A 43 -1.73 -18.83 -9.02
C LYS A 43 -1.47 -17.69 -10.00
N PHE A 44 -2.48 -17.23 -10.76
CA PHE A 44 -2.34 -16.00 -11.52
C PHE A 44 -2.01 -14.83 -10.58
N VAL A 45 -1.00 -14.03 -10.95
CA VAL A 45 -0.55 -12.87 -10.19
C VAL A 45 -0.97 -11.60 -10.92
N LEU A 46 -1.71 -10.75 -10.22
CA LEU A 46 -2.10 -9.42 -10.66
C LEU A 46 -1.34 -8.36 -9.85
N LYS A 47 -0.84 -7.33 -10.53
CA LYS A 47 -0.23 -6.14 -9.91
C LYS A 47 -1.04 -4.90 -10.29
N PRO A 48 -2.16 -4.63 -9.59
CA PRO A 48 -3.00 -3.47 -9.90
C PRO A 48 -2.31 -2.14 -9.57
N GLU A 49 -1.50 -2.12 -8.50
CA GLU A 49 -0.72 -0.98 -8.04
C GLU A 49 0.75 -1.41 -7.84
N PRO A 50 1.73 -0.49 -7.87
CA PRO A 50 3.14 -0.85 -7.69
C PRO A 50 3.42 -1.66 -6.42
N CYS A 51 2.76 -1.29 -5.30
CA CYS A 51 2.93 -1.95 -4.00
C CYS A 51 1.94 -3.07 -3.70
N GLN A 52 1.00 -3.34 -4.59
CA GLN A 52 -0.03 -4.34 -4.36
C GLN A 52 0.21 -5.54 -5.27
N THR A 53 0.36 -6.72 -4.67
CA THR A 53 0.41 -7.98 -5.41
C THR A 53 -0.75 -8.85 -4.97
N CYS A 54 -1.57 -9.28 -5.92
CA CYS A 54 -2.73 -10.13 -5.67
C CYS A 54 -2.54 -11.47 -6.38
N THR A 55 -2.70 -12.57 -5.65
CA THR A 55 -2.58 -13.93 -6.20
C THR A 55 -3.94 -14.61 -6.17
N CYS A 56 -4.30 -15.25 -7.28
CA CYS A 56 -5.48 -16.09 -7.33
C CYS A 56 -5.24 -17.39 -6.55
N GLU A 57 -5.94 -17.58 -5.43
CA GLU A 57 -5.80 -18.77 -4.58
C GLU A 57 -6.88 -19.82 -4.88
N LEU A 58 -6.67 -21.05 -4.38
CA LEU A 58 -7.56 -22.21 -4.61
C LEU A 58 -9.01 -21.96 -4.18
N ILE A 59 -9.23 -21.00 -3.28
CA ILE A 59 -10.54 -20.56 -2.81
C ILE A 59 -11.35 -19.78 -3.86
N GLY A 60 -10.80 -19.58 -5.06
CA GLY A 60 -11.44 -18.85 -6.15
C GLY A 60 -11.53 -17.34 -5.90
N ARG A 61 -10.62 -16.81 -5.07
CA ARG A 61 -10.52 -15.39 -4.73
C ARG A 61 -9.08 -14.91 -4.82
N PHE A 62 -8.93 -13.64 -5.16
CA PHE A 62 -7.65 -12.97 -5.06
C PHE A 62 -7.31 -12.69 -3.60
N VAL A 63 -6.12 -13.10 -3.18
CA VAL A 63 -5.52 -12.72 -1.89
C VAL A 63 -4.43 -11.71 -2.19
N CYS A 64 -4.55 -10.51 -1.64
CA CYS A 64 -3.64 -9.41 -1.90
C CYS A 64 -2.71 -9.15 -0.72
N MET A 65 -1.46 -8.83 -1.04
CA MET A 65 -0.45 -8.38 -0.11
C MET A 65 -0.01 -6.97 -0.50
N TYR A 66 0.19 -6.13 0.50
CA TYR A 66 0.75 -4.79 0.35
C TYR A 66 2.16 -4.77 0.91
N ALA A 67 3.11 -4.27 0.12
CA ALA A 67 4.45 -4.00 0.59
C ALA A 67 4.47 -2.67 1.35
N TRP A 68 5.09 -2.67 2.52
CA TRP A 68 5.40 -1.47 3.28
C TRP A 68 6.86 -1.11 3.06
N CYS A 69 7.11 0.17 2.78
CA CYS A 69 8.45 0.67 2.49
C CYS A 69 8.98 1.47 3.66
N LEU A 70 10.30 1.43 3.85
CA LEU A 70 10.97 2.34 4.77
C LEU A 70 10.83 3.78 4.26
N PRO A 71 10.72 4.78 5.16
CA PRO A 71 10.78 6.18 4.76
C PRO A 71 12.07 6.48 3.99
N SER A 72 11.98 7.26 2.91
CA SER A 72 13.15 7.66 2.14
C SER A 72 14.05 8.59 2.96
N ARG A 73 15.36 8.42 2.82
CA ARG A 73 16.41 9.24 3.45
C ARG A 73 17.00 10.29 2.50
N CYS A 74 16.26 10.65 1.47
CA CYS A 74 16.64 11.63 0.45
C CYS A 74 15.45 12.51 0.10
N VAL A 75 15.74 13.73 -0.38
CA VAL A 75 14.73 14.72 -0.79
C VAL A 75 14.27 14.54 -2.24
N ASP A 76 15.01 13.76 -3.02
CA ASP A 76 14.82 13.50 -4.46
C ASP A 76 14.43 12.04 -4.74
N ALA A 77 13.73 11.41 -3.79
CA ALA A 77 13.28 10.03 -3.90
C ALA A 77 12.41 9.78 -5.15
N ASP A 78 12.81 8.81 -5.98
CA ASP A 78 12.00 8.32 -7.10
C ASP A 78 10.87 7.42 -6.59
N LYS A 79 9.63 7.81 -6.86
CA LYS A 79 8.39 7.13 -6.45
C LYS A 79 7.74 6.31 -7.57
N SER A 80 8.43 6.10 -8.68
CA SER A 80 7.91 5.34 -9.84
C SER A 80 7.69 3.85 -9.53
N LYS A 81 8.44 3.30 -8.58
CA LYS A 81 8.34 1.93 -8.08
C LYS A 81 7.57 1.90 -6.77
N CYS A 82 7.24 0.69 -6.29
CA CYS A 82 6.57 0.54 -5.00
C CYS A 82 7.30 1.27 -3.88
N CYS A 83 8.58 0.91 -3.67
CA CYS A 83 9.39 1.55 -2.66
C CYS A 83 10.21 2.66 -3.29
N PRO A 84 10.23 3.85 -2.65
CA PRO A 84 11.02 4.95 -3.13
C PRO A 84 12.50 4.58 -3.14
N THR A 85 13.19 4.98 -4.18
CA THR A 85 14.65 4.81 -4.29
C THR A 85 15.32 6.17 -4.36
N CYS A 86 16.45 6.32 -3.69
CA CYS A 86 17.26 7.53 -3.73
C CYS A 86 18.27 7.42 -4.88
N PRO A 87 18.02 8.07 -6.04
CA PRO A 87 18.88 7.90 -7.21
C PRO A 87 20.31 8.41 -6.98
N ASN A 88 20.45 9.44 -6.13
CA ASN A 88 21.72 10.08 -5.78
C ASN A 88 22.21 9.70 -4.37
N GLY A 89 21.70 8.61 -3.80
CA GLY A 89 21.99 8.25 -2.41
C GLY A 89 21.26 9.13 -1.38
N GLU A 90 21.61 8.99 -0.11
CA GLU A 90 21.03 9.80 0.96
C GLU A 90 21.45 11.26 0.81
N ASN A 91 20.48 12.17 0.91
CA ASN A 91 20.72 13.60 0.76
C ASN A 91 19.70 14.44 1.53
N CYS A 92 20.05 15.70 1.74
CA CYS A 92 19.20 16.71 2.35
C CYS A 92 19.10 17.93 1.42
N ARG A 93 18.12 18.80 1.67
CA ARG A 93 17.90 20.01 0.89
C ARG A 93 18.42 21.22 1.62
N ARG A 94 19.28 22.00 0.97
CA ARG A 94 19.67 23.32 1.44
C ARG A 94 18.54 24.33 1.23
N SER A 95 18.59 25.46 1.94
CA SER A 95 17.61 26.55 1.85
C SER A 95 17.41 27.13 0.43
N ASP A 96 18.41 27.02 -0.45
CA ASP A 96 18.33 27.42 -1.87
C ASP A 96 17.75 26.32 -2.79
N GLY A 97 17.36 25.18 -2.23
CA GLY A 97 16.76 24.05 -2.95
C GLY A 97 17.75 23.03 -3.48
N VAL A 98 19.06 23.21 -3.31
CA VAL A 98 20.09 22.27 -3.79
C VAL A 98 20.15 21.04 -2.89
N ALA A 99 20.26 19.85 -3.50
CA ALA A 99 20.48 18.60 -2.77
C ALA A 99 21.96 18.47 -2.38
N VAL A 100 22.20 18.17 -1.10
CA VAL A 100 23.53 17.95 -0.50
C VAL A 100 23.60 16.48 -0.09
N SER A 101 24.59 15.75 -0.61
CA SER A 101 24.82 14.35 -0.27
C SER A 101 25.30 14.22 1.18
N VAL A 102 24.84 13.20 1.91
CA VAL A 102 25.27 12.94 3.30
C VAL A 102 26.78 12.72 3.38
N ASP A 103 27.35 12.00 2.43
CA ASP A 103 28.78 11.64 2.42
C ASP A 103 29.73 12.77 1.98
N SER A 104 29.22 13.97 1.66
CA SER A 104 30.06 15.04 1.12
C SER A 104 29.65 16.43 1.59
N TYR A 105 30.64 17.31 1.69
CA TYR A 105 30.38 18.72 1.91
C TYR A 105 30.18 19.40 0.57
N THR A 106 29.04 20.05 0.39
CA THR A 106 28.82 20.89 -0.78
C THR A 106 29.32 22.30 -0.50
N PHE A 107 30.20 22.79 -1.36
CA PHE A 107 30.74 24.14 -1.28
C PHE A 107 29.83 25.11 -2.02
N SER A 108 29.49 26.24 -1.39
CA SER A 108 28.68 27.28 -2.01
C SER A 108 28.97 28.64 -1.40
N LYS A 109 28.30 29.69 -1.90
CA LYS A 109 28.29 31.02 -1.28
C LYS A 109 27.75 31.01 0.15
N ALA A 110 27.06 29.96 0.59
CA ALA A 110 26.61 29.79 1.97
C ALA A 110 27.63 29.02 2.86
N GLY A 111 28.83 28.75 2.36
CA GLY A 111 29.88 28.02 3.06
C GLY A 111 29.83 26.51 2.82
N PHE A 112 30.34 25.77 3.80
CA PHE A 112 30.30 24.31 3.81
C PHE A 112 28.96 23.84 4.35
N CYS A 113 28.27 23.02 3.56
CA CYS A 113 26.98 22.45 3.95
C CYS A 113 27.10 20.96 4.18
N SER A 114 26.46 20.47 5.24
CA SER A 114 26.30 19.04 5.52
C SER A 114 24.87 18.72 5.97
N CYS A 115 24.47 17.47 5.77
CA CYS A 115 23.28 16.95 6.43
C CYS A 115 23.64 16.66 7.89
N THR A 116 22.80 17.06 8.83
CA THR A 116 22.93 16.54 10.21
C THR A 116 22.44 15.10 10.20
N ASP A 117 23.14 14.19 10.87
CA ASP A 117 22.95 12.72 10.77
C ASP A 117 21.49 12.25 11.01
N ASP A 118 20.70 13.00 11.79
CA ASP A 118 19.29 12.70 12.06
C ASP A 118 18.31 13.14 10.95
N LEU A 119 18.78 13.87 9.94
CA LEU A 119 17.97 14.65 8.99
C LEU A 119 18.20 14.29 7.51
N ALA A 120 18.80 13.14 7.18
CA ALA A 120 18.80 12.65 5.80
C ALA A 120 17.34 12.59 5.28
N GLY A 121 17.05 13.31 4.17
CA GLY A 121 15.69 13.57 3.66
C GLY A 121 15.02 14.86 4.16
N LYS A 122 15.71 15.73 4.91
CA LYS A 122 15.24 17.03 5.42
C LYS A 122 16.22 18.16 5.05
N GLU A 123 16.42 19.15 5.92
CA GLU A 123 17.18 20.38 5.62
C GLU A 123 18.67 20.24 5.91
N ALA A 124 19.52 20.83 5.07
CA ALA A 124 20.97 20.89 5.26
C ALA A 124 21.35 22.04 6.20
N SER A 125 22.37 21.83 7.04
CA SER A 125 22.99 22.90 7.82
C SER A 125 24.23 23.40 7.09
N CYS A 126 24.36 24.72 6.95
CA CYS A 126 25.50 25.35 6.30
C CYS A 126 26.21 26.28 7.27
N TYR A 127 27.54 26.23 7.29
CA TYR A 127 28.36 27.16 8.05
C TYR A 127 29.43 27.79 7.17
N CYS A 128 29.62 29.10 7.37
CA CYS A 128 30.72 29.84 6.79
C CYS A 128 31.90 29.73 7.76
N PRO A 129 33.04 29.14 7.35
CA PRO A 129 34.23 29.12 8.19
C PRO A 129 34.72 30.55 8.43
N SER A 130 35.25 30.81 9.62
CA SER A 130 35.88 32.09 9.95
C SER A 130 37.15 32.31 9.11
N TRP A 131 37.62 33.57 9.08
CA TRP A 131 38.80 34.02 8.34
C TRP A 131 40.01 33.08 8.47
N PRO A 132 40.86 32.92 7.43
CA PRO A 132 40.90 33.68 6.16
C PRO A 132 40.10 33.03 5.02
N ILE A 133 39.48 31.87 5.26
CA ILE A 133 38.85 31.07 4.21
C ILE A 133 37.57 31.77 3.71
N SER A 134 36.80 32.46 4.57
CA SER A 134 35.57 33.18 4.20
C SER A 134 35.75 34.14 3.01
N ALA A 135 36.87 34.85 2.96
CA ALA A 135 37.19 35.82 1.90
C ALA A 135 37.44 35.17 0.53
N LEU A 136 37.86 33.90 0.49
CA LEU A 136 38.07 33.16 -0.75
C LEU A 136 36.78 32.59 -1.33
N ILE A 137 35.79 32.31 -0.47
CA ILE A 137 34.54 31.63 -0.87
C ILE A 137 33.41 32.63 -1.13
N GLY A 138 33.54 33.85 -0.62
CA GLY A 138 32.51 34.88 -0.75
C GLY A 138 31.25 34.52 0.04
N CYS A 139 31.46 34.17 1.31
CA CYS A 139 30.41 33.92 2.28
C CYS A 139 30.40 34.98 3.38
#